data_AF-D9SU84-F1
#
_entry.id   AF-D9SU84-F1
#
_cell.length_a   1.000
_cell.length_b   1.000
_cell.length_c   1.000
_cell.angle_alpha   90.00
_cell.angle_beta   90.00
_cell.angle_gamma   90.00
#
_symmetry.space_group_name_H-M   'P 1'
#
loop_
_entity.id
_entity.type
_entity.pdbx_description
1 polymer ?
#
loop_
_entity_poly.entity_id
_entity_poly.type
_entity_poly.pdbx_seq_one_letter_code
_entity_poly.pdbx_strand_id
1 'polypeptide(L)'
;MLNSNTELELILGEKVVFASDEVQNTQSNFQDSDGLISFLNLSSSFINNCNQYKVGRQLCDNVCSFYATLRNKTYRYLTKNPAKVLPGDAYPSTQWDRSVTHYMEEMLVDAGGFSGFKITSETYSNTQNIKSFSVDVFKQIFDAAEIPNSITNDATKFIQGVGQTLKNCWDQTSKNYQLALMAQCHEGVPIDESNFIYIPKVKYYYISINTSQTEFTSDCSKVRQLTFNFNFETYVSMLKASVLEEKNQDYLKFKAFLDKAQQVQYTECNNNLDEILNDTASETSGTSTTSELFKTLNTKLEEYPVCKIKS
;
A
#
# COMPACT_ATOMS: atom_id res chain seq x y z
N MET A 1 -3.63 25.15 8.83
CA MET A 1 -2.97 23.87 9.21
C MET A 1 -1.49 24.13 9.41
N LEU A 2 -0.82 23.34 10.26
CA LEU A 2 0.64 23.42 10.35
C LEU A 2 1.22 22.83 9.05
N ASN A 3 2.46 23.15 8.69
CA ASN A 3 3.08 22.45 7.56
C ASN A 3 3.40 20.99 7.94
N SER A 4 3.38 20.09 6.97
CA SER A 4 3.58 18.64 7.16
C SER A 4 4.87 18.30 7.91
N ASN A 5 5.94 19.08 7.73
CA ASN A 5 7.19 18.90 8.48
C ASN A 5 7.00 19.10 9.99
N THR A 6 6.29 20.15 10.38
CA THR A 6 6.06 20.44 11.80
C THR A 6 5.12 19.39 12.41
N GLU A 7 4.12 18.94 11.66
CA GLU A 7 3.23 17.87 12.11
C GLU A 7 3.96 16.54 12.28
N LEU A 8 4.84 16.19 11.34
CA LEU A 8 5.66 14.99 11.44
C LEU A 8 6.53 14.98 12.71
N GLU A 9 7.17 16.10 13.07
CA GLU A 9 7.96 16.18 14.31
C GLU A 9 7.09 15.97 15.56
N LEU A 10 5.87 16.52 15.58
CA LEU A 10 4.92 16.32 16.68
C LEU A 10 4.54 14.84 16.82
N ILE A 11 4.24 14.18 15.70
CA ILE A 11 3.91 12.74 15.68
C ILE A 11 5.12 11.90 16.09
N LEU A 12 6.31 12.20 15.57
CA LEU A 12 7.53 11.48 15.95
C LEU A 12 7.82 11.56 17.46
N GLY A 13 7.50 12.71 18.07
CA GLY A 13 7.57 12.94 19.51
C GLY A 13 6.56 12.15 20.35
N GLU A 14 5.53 11.55 19.76
CA GLU A 14 4.60 10.68 20.46
C GLU A 14 5.31 9.42 20.95
N LYS A 15 5.20 9.14 22.25
CA LYS A 15 5.69 7.89 22.83
C LYS A 15 4.79 6.76 22.34
N VAL A 16 5.32 5.58 22.05
CA VAL A 16 4.50 4.37 21.84
C VAL A 16 4.52 3.59 23.15
N VAL A 17 3.36 3.20 23.65
CA VAL A 17 3.24 2.37 24.85
C VAL A 17 2.57 1.07 24.38
N PHE A 18 3.38 0.04 24.20
CA PHE A 18 2.88 -1.31 23.97
C PHE A 18 2.38 -1.88 25.31
N ALA A 19 1.31 -2.67 25.28
CA ALA A 19 0.79 -3.30 26.48
C ALA A 19 1.75 -4.43 26.93
N SER A 20 2.38 -4.24 28.10
CA SER A 20 3.20 -5.17 28.88
C SER A 20 4.60 -5.54 28.36
N ASP A 21 5.50 -5.82 29.31
CA ASP A 21 6.94 -6.10 29.22
C ASP A 21 7.35 -7.35 28.40
N GLU A 22 6.59 -7.72 27.38
CA GLU A 22 7.07 -8.68 26.40
C GLU A 22 8.06 -7.99 25.48
N VAL A 23 9.25 -8.60 25.32
CA VAL A 23 10.28 -8.26 24.33
C VAL A 23 9.62 -7.64 23.11
N GLN A 24 10.02 -6.43 22.71
CA GLN A 24 9.51 -5.74 21.52
C GLN A 24 9.42 -6.74 20.37
N ASN A 25 8.23 -7.31 20.18
CA ASN A 25 7.97 -8.14 19.04
C ASN A 25 7.91 -7.14 17.90
N THR A 26 8.87 -7.21 16.98
CA THR A 26 8.96 -6.31 15.83
C THR A 26 7.64 -6.30 15.03
N GLN A 27 6.83 -7.35 15.17
CA GLN A 27 5.50 -7.46 14.57
C GLN A 27 4.42 -6.57 15.18
N SER A 28 4.62 -6.01 16.37
CA SER A 28 3.63 -5.11 17.01
C SER A 28 3.40 -3.80 16.24
N ASN A 29 4.32 -3.41 15.35
CA ASN A 29 4.12 -2.30 14.41
C ASN A 29 3.23 -2.69 13.21
N PHE A 30 3.09 -3.99 12.94
CA PHE A 30 2.44 -4.53 11.76
C PHE A 30 1.13 -5.25 12.06
N GLN A 31 0.90 -5.66 13.30
CA GLN A 31 -0.27 -6.41 13.71
C GLN A 31 -0.51 -6.31 15.22
N ASP A 32 -1.79 -6.31 15.60
CA ASP A 32 -2.29 -6.52 16.95
C ASP A 32 -3.69 -7.19 16.89
N SER A 33 -4.41 -7.19 18.02
CA SER A 33 -5.76 -7.76 18.14
C SER A 33 -6.84 -7.06 17.32
N ASP A 34 -6.64 -5.79 16.98
CA ASP A 34 -7.62 -4.96 16.27
C ASP A 34 -7.34 -4.90 14.75
N GLY A 35 -6.13 -5.22 14.30
CA GLY A 35 -5.82 -5.21 12.88
C GLY A 35 -4.39 -5.59 12.49
N LEU A 36 -4.13 -5.57 11.18
CA LEU A 36 -2.80 -5.78 10.60
C LEU A 36 -2.58 -4.94 9.33
N ILE A 37 -1.32 -4.73 8.97
CA ILE A 37 -0.87 -4.26 7.66
C ILE A 37 0.11 -5.26 7.04
N SER A 38 -0.07 -5.53 5.75
CA SER A 38 0.82 -6.36 4.93
C SER A 38 1.40 -5.53 3.79
N PHE A 39 2.57 -5.92 3.29
CA PHE A 39 3.29 -5.19 2.27
C PHE A 39 3.55 -6.03 1.03
N LEU A 40 3.43 -5.41 -0.13
CA LEU A 40 3.66 -6.05 -1.41
C LEU A 40 4.47 -5.12 -2.30
N ASN A 41 5.56 -5.58 -2.88
CA ASN A 41 6.32 -4.87 -3.90
C ASN A 41 6.25 -5.67 -5.21
N LEU A 42 5.63 -5.08 -6.24
CA LEU A 42 5.51 -5.68 -7.56
C LEU A 42 6.19 -4.78 -8.58
N SER A 43 7.00 -5.39 -9.43
CA SER A 43 7.73 -4.68 -10.49
C SER A 43 7.62 -5.41 -11.82
N SER A 44 7.33 -4.69 -12.91
CA SER A 44 7.45 -5.22 -14.27
C SER A 44 8.92 -5.56 -14.60
N SER A 45 9.21 -6.72 -15.19
CA SER A 45 10.60 -7.16 -15.44
C SER A 45 11.42 -6.20 -16.31
N PHE A 46 10.78 -5.50 -17.24
CA PHE A 46 11.44 -4.63 -18.22
C PHE A 46 11.77 -3.22 -17.68
N ILE A 47 11.28 -2.84 -16.50
CA ILE A 47 11.57 -1.51 -15.91
C ILE A 47 12.95 -1.43 -15.26
N ASN A 48 13.59 -2.57 -15.00
CA ASN A 48 14.88 -2.66 -14.32
C ASN A 48 16.00 -1.89 -15.04
N ASN A 49 15.82 -1.56 -16.33
CA ASN A 49 16.76 -0.77 -17.13
C ASN A 49 16.50 0.75 -17.07
N CYS A 50 15.43 1.19 -16.40
CA CYS A 50 15.10 2.59 -16.23
C CYS A 50 15.92 3.16 -15.06
N ASN A 51 16.73 4.20 -15.27
CA ASN A 51 17.58 4.75 -14.20
C ASN A 51 16.75 5.22 -12.99
N GLN A 52 15.57 5.79 -13.29
CA GLN A 52 14.62 6.29 -12.32
C GLN A 52 13.94 5.18 -11.50
N TYR A 53 14.01 3.91 -11.94
CA TYR A 53 13.43 2.80 -11.19
C TYR A 53 14.07 2.66 -9.80
N LYS A 54 15.39 2.82 -9.69
CA LYS A 54 16.08 2.74 -8.38
C LYS A 54 15.60 3.82 -7.43
N VAL A 55 15.44 5.05 -7.93
CA VAL A 55 14.96 6.20 -7.16
C VAL A 55 13.51 5.99 -6.74
N GLY A 56 12.65 5.62 -7.69
CA GLY A 56 11.23 5.36 -7.43
C GLY A 56 11.03 4.21 -6.43
N ARG A 57 11.78 3.12 -6.56
CA ARG A 57 11.77 2.00 -5.61
C ARG A 57 12.19 2.43 -4.21
N GLN A 58 13.30 3.14 -4.08
CA GLN A 58 13.75 3.64 -2.78
C GLN A 58 12.71 4.57 -2.12
N LEU A 59 12.07 5.46 -2.90
CA LEU A 59 11.03 6.34 -2.35
C LEU A 59 9.79 5.56 -1.94
N CYS A 60 9.34 4.58 -2.72
CA CYS A 60 8.21 3.71 -2.34
C CYS A 60 8.53 2.88 -1.10
N ASP A 61 9.75 2.34 -0.98
CA ASP A 61 10.23 1.64 0.22
C ASP A 61 10.16 2.55 1.45
N ASN A 62 10.66 3.78 1.32
CA ASN A 62 10.62 4.77 2.40
C ASN A 62 9.20 5.19 2.78
N VAL A 63 8.26 5.23 1.82
CA VAL A 63 6.83 5.46 2.07
C VAL A 63 6.24 4.28 2.87
N CYS A 64 6.50 3.03 2.48
CA CYS A 64 6.01 1.88 3.23
C CYS A 64 6.56 1.86 4.66
N SER A 65 7.85 2.18 4.83
CA SER A 65 8.48 2.32 6.16
C SER A 65 7.93 3.52 6.96
N PHE A 66 7.49 4.60 6.29
CA PHE A 66 6.76 5.70 6.93
C PHE A 66 5.44 5.19 7.54
N TYR A 67 4.70 4.35 6.83
CA TYR A 67 3.49 3.70 7.37
C TYR A 67 3.77 2.79 8.55
N ALA A 68 4.77 1.93 8.41
CA ALA A 68 5.22 1.03 9.47
C ALA A 68 5.64 1.77 10.74
N THR A 69 6.36 2.89 10.58
CA THR A 69 6.92 3.66 11.70
C THR A 69 5.86 4.51 12.40
N LEU A 70 4.97 5.15 11.65
CA LEU A 70 4.16 6.23 12.20
C LEU A 70 2.75 5.84 12.60
N ARG A 71 2.16 4.75 12.09
CA ARG A 71 0.75 4.41 12.32
C ARG A 71 0.31 4.55 13.77
N ASN A 72 1.03 3.90 14.68
CA ASN A 72 0.72 3.92 16.12
C ASN A 72 0.89 5.33 16.71
N LYS A 73 1.93 6.06 16.30
CA LYS A 73 2.19 7.44 16.73
C LYS A 73 1.13 8.42 16.21
N THR A 74 0.70 8.28 14.96
CA THR A 74 -0.34 9.08 14.33
C THR A 74 -1.67 8.87 15.04
N TYR A 75 -2.02 7.63 15.35
CA TYR A 75 -3.19 7.32 16.17
C TYR A 75 -3.17 8.07 17.52
N ARG A 76 -2.05 8.01 18.24
CA ARG A 76 -1.90 8.75 19.51
C ARG A 76 -1.98 10.26 19.34
N TYR A 77 -1.42 10.78 18.25
CA TYR A 77 -1.50 12.20 17.95
C TYR A 77 -2.94 12.63 17.65
N LEU A 78 -3.66 11.91 16.80
CA LEU A 78 -5.06 12.21 16.45
C LEU A 78 -5.99 12.06 17.65
N THR A 79 -5.74 11.09 18.54
CA THR A 79 -6.53 10.96 19.76
C THR A 79 -6.37 12.13 20.72
N LYS A 80 -5.17 12.71 20.81
CA LYS A 80 -4.94 13.93 21.59
C LYS A 80 -5.41 15.20 20.89
N ASN A 81 -5.50 15.17 19.57
CA ASN A 81 -5.81 16.33 18.73
C ASN A 81 -7.01 16.02 17.83
N PRO A 82 -8.23 15.82 18.38
CA PRO A 82 -9.40 15.43 17.59
C PRO A 82 -9.74 16.42 16.46
N ALA A 83 -9.38 17.71 16.60
CA ALA A 83 -9.54 18.72 15.56
C ALA A 83 -8.65 18.51 14.32
N LYS A 84 -7.72 17.54 14.36
CA LYS A 84 -6.86 17.13 13.24
C LYS A 84 -7.42 15.95 12.45
N VAL A 85 -8.44 15.27 12.96
CA VAL A 85 -9.14 14.25 12.19
C VAL A 85 -9.76 14.91 10.96
N LEU A 86 -9.57 14.28 9.80
CA LEU A 86 -9.99 14.86 8.53
C LEU A 86 -11.52 15.00 8.44
N PRO A 87 -12.03 16.01 7.72
CA PRO A 87 -13.47 16.17 7.52
C PRO A 87 -14.10 14.91 6.91
N GLY A 88 -15.15 14.39 7.55
CA GLY A 88 -15.85 13.18 7.11
C GLY A 88 -15.35 11.88 7.74
N ASP A 89 -14.21 11.91 8.43
CA ASP A 89 -13.71 10.77 9.17
C ASP A 89 -14.26 10.66 10.58
N ALA A 90 -14.39 9.40 11.03
CA ALA A 90 -14.65 9.10 12.42
C ALA A 90 -13.36 9.27 13.22
N TYR A 91 -13.51 9.71 14.47
CA TYR A 91 -12.42 9.74 15.42
C TYR A 91 -11.89 8.31 15.64
N PRO A 92 -10.56 8.09 15.55
CA PRO A 92 -10.02 6.74 15.62
C PRO A 92 -10.16 6.17 17.03
N SER A 93 -10.65 4.94 17.08
CA SER A 93 -10.69 4.04 18.24
C SER A 93 -9.51 3.08 18.28
N THR A 94 -8.88 2.83 17.13
CA THR A 94 -7.70 1.96 16.98
C THR A 94 -6.69 2.60 16.02
N GLN A 95 -5.46 2.10 16.02
CA GLN A 95 -4.43 2.54 15.06
C GLN A 95 -4.69 2.10 13.61
N TRP A 96 -5.64 1.18 13.42
CA TRP A 96 -5.99 0.62 12.12
C TRP A 96 -7.17 1.33 11.47
N ASP A 97 -7.86 2.18 12.22
CA ASP A 97 -8.98 2.93 11.69
C ASP A 97 -8.54 3.82 10.53
N ARG A 98 -9.37 3.88 9.48
CA ARG A 98 -9.05 4.56 8.23
C ARG A 98 -8.61 6.02 8.41
N SER A 99 -9.14 6.72 9.42
CA SER A 99 -8.79 8.11 9.72
C SER A 99 -7.31 8.31 10.08
N VAL A 100 -6.67 7.29 10.64
CA VAL A 100 -5.21 7.27 10.86
C VAL A 100 -4.48 7.25 9.51
N THR A 101 -4.87 6.35 8.61
CA THR A 101 -4.25 6.23 7.29
C THR A 101 -4.52 7.47 6.43
N HIS A 102 -5.74 8.01 6.42
CA HIS A 102 -6.07 9.20 5.60
C HIS A 102 -5.20 10.39 5.99
N TYR A 103 -4.99 10.58 7.30
CA TYR A 103 -4.13 11.66 7.79
C TYR A 103 -2.66 11.45 7.38
N MET A 104 -2.18 10.21 7.37
CA MET A 104 -0.84 9.86 6.89
C MET A 104 -0.67 10.10 5.39
N GLU A 105 -1.67 9.74 4.57
CA GLU A 105 -1.69 10.06 3.14
C GLU A 105 -1.68 11.58 2.90
N GLU A 106 -2.51 12.34 3.61
CA GLU A 106 -2.53 13.81 3.50
C GLU A 106 -1.16 14.41 3.80
N MET A 107 -0.47 13.93 4.85
CA MET A 107 0.89 14.37 5.16
C MET A 107 1.89 14.10 4.01
N LEU A 108 1.80 12.94 3.35
CA LEU A 108 2.68 12.59 2.24
C LEU A 108 2.41 13.44 1.00
N VAL A 109 1.14 13.77 0.74
CA VAL A 109 0.72 14.68 -0.33
C VAL A 109 1.21 16.10 -0.06
N ASP A 110 1.03 16.60 1.17
CA ASP A 110 1.49 17.92 1.60
C ASP A 110 3.02 18.03 1.62
N ALA A 111 3.73 16.93 1.90
CA ALA A 111 5.19 16.85 1.74
C ALA A 111 5.65 16.94 0.28
N GLY A 112 4.71 16.86 -0.67
CA GLY A 112 4.94 17.15 -2.08
C GLY A 112 5.41 15.95 -2.91
N GLY A 113 5.53 14.76 -2.32
CA GLY A 113 6.05 13.58 -3.02
C GLY A 113 5.08 12.89 -3.97
N PHE A 114 3.79 12.98 -3.68
CA PHE A 114 2.74 12.44 -4.53
C PHE A 114 2.08 13.53 -5.37
N SER A 115 1.62 13.15 -6.56
CA SER A 115 0.83 14.02 -7.43
C SER A 115 -0.59 14.26 -6.92
N GLY A 116 -1.08 13.35 -6.08
CA GLY A 116 -2.40 13.35 -5.47
C GLY A 116 -2.75 11.92 -5.06
N PHE A 117 -3.98 11.73 -4.59
CA PHE A 117 -4.53 10.42 -4.29
C PHE A 117 -5.99 10.34 -4.75
N LYS A 118 -6.45 9.12 -5.04
CA LYS A 118 -7.85 8.81 -5.34
C LYS A 118 -8.32 7.77 -4.32
N ILE A 119 -9.41 8.07 -3.62
CA ILE A 119 -10.11 7.12 -2.74
C ILE A 119 -11.29 6.52 -3.52
N THR A 120 -11.36 5.21 -3.59
CA THR A 120 -12.53 4.47 -4.08
C THR A 120 -12.99 3.48 -3.03
N SER A 121 -14.30 3.18 -3.03
CA SER A 121 -14.85 2.07 -2.26
C SER A 121 -15.54 1.11 -3.22
N GLU A 122 -15.22 -0.16 -3.09
CA GLU A 122 -15.63 -1.20 -4.01
C GLU A 122 -16.06 -2.45 -3.24
N THR A 123 -16.86 -3.29 -3.88
CA THR A 123 -17.27 -4.59 -3.33
C THR A 123 -16.63 -5.69 -4.14
N TYR A 124 -15.88 -6.56 -3.48
CA TYR A 124 -15.41 -7.81 -4.04
C TYR A 124 -16.45 -8.90 -3.74
N SER A 125 -16.95 -9.59 -4.76
CA SER A 125 -17.92 -10.67 -4.60
C SER A 125 -17.68 -11.78 -5.62
N ASN A 126 -16.99 -12.86 -5.24
CA ASN A 126 -16.73 -14.00 -6.13
C ASN A 126 -16.59 -15.32 -5.36
N THR A 127 -17.01 -16.44 -5.97
CA THR A 127 -16.84 -17.79 -5.41
C THR A 127 -15.73 -18.53 -6.16
N GLN A 128 -14.61 -18.80 -5.50
CA GLN A 128 -13.46 -19.43 -6.14
C GLN A 128 -12.49 -20.10 -5.17
N ASN A 129 -11.52 -20.83 -5.72
CA ASN A 129 -10.42 -21.39 -4.93
C ASN A 129 -9.39 -20.30 -4.57
N ILE A 130 -8.59 -20.55 -3.53
CA ILE A 130 -7.63 -19.57 -3.00
C ILE A 130 -6.57 -19.14 -4.04
N LYS A 131 -6.17 -20.06 -4.92
CA LYS A 131 -5.20 -19.77 -5.98
C LYS A 131 -5.75 -18.75 -6.96
N SER A 132 -7.01 -18.90 -7.37
CA SER A 132 -7.68 -17.98 -8.31
C SER A 132 -7.95 -16.63 -7.65
N PHE A 133 -8.37 -16.63 -6.38
CA PHE A 133 -8.48 -15.41 -5.58
C PHE A 133 -7.15 -14.65 -5.48
N SER A 134 -6.05 -15.35 -5.20
CA SER A 134 -4.73 -14.72 -5.10
C SER A 134 -4.29 -14.11 -6.43
N VAL A 135 -4.61 -14.78 -7.55
CA VAL A 135 -4.36 -14.25 -8.90
C VAL A 135 -5.17 -12.99 -9.15
N ASP A 136 -6.47 -13.00 -8.86
CA ASP A 136 -7.35 -11.83 -9.07
C ASP A 136 -6.90 -10.63 -8.22
N VAL A 137 -6.53 -10.86 -6.95
CA VAL A 137 -6.01 -9.82 -6.07
C VAL A 137 -4.74 -9.20 -6.65
N PHE A 138 -3.79 -10.00 -7.14
CA PHE A 138 -2.54 -9.48 -7.71
C PHE A 138 -2.75 -8.75 -9.04
N LYS A 139 -3.67 -9.24 -9.89
CA LYS A 139 -4.11 -8.52 -11.09
C LYS A 139 -4.68 -7.15 -10.75
N GLN A 140 -5.57 -7.09 -9.76
CA GLN A 140 -6.17 -5.85 -9.31
C GLN A 140 -5.14 -4.89 -8.71
N ILE A 141 -4.18 -5.41 -7.94
CA ILE A 141 -3.11 -4.59 -7.35
C ILE A 141 -2.20 -4.02 -8.43
N PHE A 142 -1.82 -4.81 -9.43
CA PHE A 142 -0.87 -4.36 -10.46
C PHE A 142 -1.52 -3.69 -11.69
N ASP A 143 -2.85 -3.55 -11.70
CA ASP A 143 -3.64 -3.13 -12.88
C ASP A 143 -3.33 -3.99 -14.14
N ALA A 144 -3.24 -5.30 -13.96
CA ALA A 144 -2.83 -6.25 -15.00
C ALA A 144 -3.98 -7.15 -15.49
N ALA A 145 -4.02 -7.39 -16.80
CA ALA A 145 -4.90 -8.40 -17.42
C ALA A 145 -4.62 -9.80 -16.89
N GLU A 146 -3.32 -10.09 -16.82
CA GLU A 146 -2.73 -11.39 -16.54
C GLU A 146 -1.51 -11.20 -15.66
N ILE A 147 -1.25 -12.17 -14.80
CA ILE A 147 0.00 -12.27 -14.05
C ILE A 147 0.70 -13.57 -14.43
N PRO A 148 2.04 -13.62 -14.39
CA PRO A 148 2.77 -14.81 -14.78
C PRO A 148 2.47 -15.97 -13.85
N ASN A 149 2.28 -17.16 -14.41
CA ASN A 149 2.06 -18.38 -13.62
C ASN A 149 3.21 -18.67 -12.62
N SER A 150 4.41 -18.12 -12.85
CA SER A 150 5.56 -18.25 -11.97
C SER A 150 5.33 -17.64 -10.58
N ILE A 151 4.55 -16.55 -10.47
CA ILE A 151 4.34 -15.86 -9.20
C ILE A 151 3.10 -16.35 -8.44
N THR A 152 2.25 -17.16 -9.09
CA THR A 152 0.97 -17.60 -8.51
C THR A 152 1.14 -18.34 -7.19
N ASN A 153 2.20 -19.14 -7.05
CA ASN A 153 2.46 -19.86 -5.81
C ASN A 153 2.84 -18.91 -4.67
N ASP A 154 3.68 -17.91 -4.94
CA ASP A 154 4.14 -16.97 -3.91
C ASP A 154 3.05 -15.96 -3.57
N ALA A 155 2.24 -15.54 -4.54
CA ALA A 155 0.99 -14.82 -4.30
C ALA A 155 0.04 -15.62 -3.39
N THR A 156 -0.15 -16.92 -3.65
CA THR A 156 -1.01 -17.77 -2.82
C THR A 156 -0.46 -17.91 -1.40
N LYS A 157 0.85 -18.15 -1.24
CA LYS A 157 1.49 -18.22 0.08
C LYS A 157 1.36 -16.91 0.85
N PHE A 158 1.53 -15.78 0.17
CA PHE A 158 1.38 -14.46 0.76
C PHE A 158 -0.04 -14.27 1.32
N ILE A 159 -1.07 -14.49 0.51
CA ILE A 159 -2.47 -14.39 0.95
C ILE A 159 -2.77 -15.35 2.10
N GLN A 160 -2.24 -16.58 2.05
CA GLN A 160 -2.39 -17.54 3.15
C GLN A 160 -1.69 -17.07 4.44
N GLY A 161 -0.51 -16.46 4.34
CA GLY A 161 0.21 -15.87 5.47
C GLY A 161 -0.60 -14.75 6.13
N VAL A 162 -1.16 -13.85 5.32
CA VAL A 162 -2.06 -12.79 5.78
C VAL A 162 -3.28 -13.37 6.52
N GLY A 163 -3.96 -14.37 5.94
CA GLY A 163 -5.09 -15.03 6.58
C GLY A 163 -4.73 -15.75 7.87
N GLN A 164 -3.53 -16.35 7.94
CA GLN A 164 -3.03 -17.00 9.15
C GLN A 164 -2.72 -15.99 10.27
N THR A 165 -2.13 -14.84 9.94
CA THR A 165 -1.93 -13.75 10.92
C THR A 165 -3.26 -13.26 11.46
N LEU A 166 -4.22 -12.94 10.57
CA LEU A 166 -5.56 -12.51 10.97
C LEU A 166 -6.17 -13.52 11.96
N LYS A 167 -6.14 -14.81 11.64
CA LYS A 167 -6.69 -15.86 12.50
C LYS A 167 -6.00 -15.95 13.87
N ASN A 168 -4.69 -15.70 13.92
CA ASN A 168 -3.92 -15.75 15.16
C ASN A 168 -4.14 -14.51 16.04
N CYS A 169 -4.37 -13.35 15.42
CA CYS A 169 -4.47 -12.08 16.11
C CYS A 169 -5.90 -11.70 16.47
N TRP A 170 -6.90 -12.09 15.69
CA TRP A 170 -8.30 -11.72 15.92
C TRP A 170 -8.93 -12.53 17.05
N ASP A 171 -8.60 -12.13 18.29
CA ASP A 171 -9.03 -12.75 19.53
C ASP A 171 -10.46 -12.37 19.93
N GLN A 172 -10.89 -11.15 19.60
CA GLN A 172 -12.21 -10.59 19.92
C GLN A 172 -13.07 -10.46 18.68
N THR A 173 -13.69 -11.58 18.29
CA THR A 173 -14.59 -11.66 17.14
C THR A 173 -15.89 -10.83 17.29
N SER A 174 -16.15 -10.25 18.46
CA SER A 174 -17.22 -9.25 18.67
C SER A 174 -16.90 -7.87 18.07
N LYS A 175 -15.64 -7.61 17.72
CA LYS A 175 -15.20 -6.39 17.02
C LYS A 175 -14.79 -6.71 15.59
N ASN A 176 -14.85 -5.70 14.74
CA ASN A 176 -14.26 -5.81 13.41
C ASN A 176 -12.74 -5.85 13.52
N TYR A 177 -12.12 -6.69 12.71
CA TYR A 177 -10.69 -6.72 12.49
C TYR A 177 -10.35 -5.92 11.24
N GLN A 178 -9.39 -5.01 11.33
CA GLN A 178 -9.00 -4.16 10.21
C GLN A 178 -7.79 -4.75 9.49
N LEU A 179 -7.92 -4.94 8.18
CA LEU A 179 -6.85 -5.47 7.34
C LEU A 179 -6.43 -4.42 6.32
N ALA A 180 -5.15 -4.09 6.34
CA ALA A 180 -4.52 -3.20 5.40
C ALA A 180 -3.52 -3.96 4.51
N LEU A 181 -3.50 -3.62 3.23
CA LEU A 181 -2.47 -4.05 2.29
C LEU A 181 -1.87 -2.82 1.63
N MET A 182 -0.57 -2.62 1.77
CA MET A 182 0.17 -1.59 1.08
C MET A 182 1.00 -2.19 -0.05
N ALA A 183 0.66 -1.84 -1.28
CA ALA A 183 1.33 -2.30 -2.48
C ALA A 183 2.16 -1.19 -3.12
N GLN A 184 3.42 -1.48 -3.41
CA GLN A 184 4.27 -0.72 -4.29
C GLN A 184 4.14 -1.35 -5.68
N CYS A 185 3.76 -0.56 -6.67
CA CYS A 185 3.62 -1.02 -8.05
C CYS A 185 4.56 -0.20 -8.93
N HIS A 186 5.59 -0.86 -9.42
CA HIS A 186 6.54 -0.29 -10.36
C HIS A 186 6.17 -0.76 -11.76
N GLU A 187 5.47 0.11 -12.47
CA GLU A 187 4.86 -0.23 -13.75
C GLU A 187 5.64 0.42 -14.90
N GLY A 188 5.66 -0.27 -16.04
CA GLY A 188 6.04 0.31 -17.31
C GLY A 188 4.85 0.31 -18.25
N VAL A 189 4.42 1.50 -18.69
CA VAL A 189 3.34 1.67 -19.67
C VAL A 189 3.95 1.77 -21.06
N PRO A 190 3.76 0.76 -21.94
CA PRO A 190 4.33 0.81 -23.29
C PRO A 190 3.79 1.99 -24.08
N ILE A 191 4.67 2.73 -24.75
CA ILE A 191 4.29 3.81 -25.68
C ILE A 191 4.52 3.42 -27.14
N ASP A 192 5.49 2.53 -27.39
CA ASP A 192 5.78 1.90 -28.67
C ASP A 192 6.53 0.57 -28.45
N GLU A 193 6.97 -0.07 -29.53
CA GLU A 193 7.68 -1.37 -29.50
C GLU A 193 9.02 -1.35 -28.74
N SER A 194 9.60 -0.16 -28.53
CA SER A 194 10.94 0.02 -27.97
C SER A 194 10.96 0.87 -26.71
N ASN A 195 9.87 1.53 -26.35
CA ASN A 195 9.82 2.49 -25.24
C ASN A 195 8.61 2.28 -24.34
N PHE A 196 8.78 2.61 -23.07
CA PHE A 196 7.73 2.65 -22.06
C PHE A 196 7.90 3.85 -21.14
N ILE A 197 6.83 4.24 -20.44
CA ILE A 197 6.86 5.25 -19.39
C ILE A 197 6.88 4.55 -18.04
N TYR A 198 7.85 4.90 -17.19
CA TYR A 198 7.96 4.35 -15.84
C TYR A 198 7.06 5.11 -14.86
N ILE A 199 6.18 4.38 -14.17
CA ILE A 199 5.23 4.95 -13.21
C ILE A 199 5.31 4.15 -11.91
N PRO A 200 5.92 4.72 -10.85
CA PRO A 200 5.82 4.16 -9.51
C PRO A 200 4.54 4.64 -8.80
N LYS A 201 3.75 3.67 -8.35
CA LYS A 201 2.54 3.89 -7.56
C LYS A 201 2.70 3.26 -6.18
N VAL A 202 2.03 3.85 -5.20
CA VAL A 202 1.72 3.22 -3.91
C VAL A 202 0.20 3.09 -3.85
N LYS A 203 -0.27 1.86 -3.57
CA LYS A 203 -1.68 1.56 -3.38
C LYS A 203 -1.91 1.07 -1.97
N TYR A 204 -2.95 1.57 -1.31
CA TYR A 204 -3.38 1.06 -0.02
C TYR A 204 -4.78 0.51 -0.15
N TYR A 205 -4.97 -0.75 0.26
CA TYR A 205 -6.26 -1.41 0.34
C TYR A 205 -6.63 -1.61 1.79
N TYR A 206 -7.87 -1.29 2.14
CA TYR A 206 -8.40 -1.40 3.49
C TYR A 206 -9.68 -2.22 3.50
N ILE A 207 -9.73 -3.20 4.40
CA ILE A 207 -10.88 -4.08 4.57
C ILE A 207 -11.24 -4.08 6.06
N SER A 208 -12.52 -3.88 6.37
CA SER A 208 -13.06 -4.10 7.71
C SER A 208 -13.76 -5.44 7.75
N ILE A 209 -13.22 -6.38 8.52
CA ILE A 209 -13.65 -7.77 8.57
C ILE A 209 -14.46 -8.00 9.84
N ASN A 210 -15.65 -8.57 9.72
CA ASN A 210 -16.50 -8.96 10.85
C ASN A 210 -16.85 -10.46 10.78
N THR A 211 -17.44 -10.98 11.85
CA THR A 211 -17.68 -12.43 12.01
C THR A 211 -18.59 -13.07 10.97
N SER A 212 -19.37 -12.29 10.22
CA SER A 212 -20.18 -12.83 9.12
C SER A 212 -19.34 -13.24 7.91
N GLN A 213 -18.10 -12.75 7.80
CA GLN A 213 -17.21 -12.99 6.66
C GLN A 213 -16.31 -14.20 6.91
N THR A 214 -16.94 -15.37 6.88
CA THR A 214 -16.33 -16.66 7.22
C THR A 214 -15.13 -17.02 6.34
N GLU A 215 -15.00 -16.44 5.14
CA GLU A 215 -13.88 -16.64 4.22
C GLU A 215 -12.53 -16.25 4.83
N PHE A 216 -12.50 -15.25 5.71
CA PHE A 216 -11.27 -14.79 6.39
C PHE A 216 -10.91 -15.63 7.61
N THR A 217 -11.83 -16.47 8.09
CA THR A 217 -11.62 -17.34 9.25
C THR A 217 -11.45 -18.82 8.87
N SER A 218 -11.63 -19.13 7.59
CA SER A 218 -11.60 -20.48 7.04
C SER A 218 -10.17 -20.98 6.82
N ASP A 219 -9.93 -22.26 7.10
CA ASP A 219 -8.65 -22.91 6.81
C ASP A 219 -8.50 -23.10 5.29
N CYS A 220 -7.70 -22.23 4.66
CA CYS A 220 -7.46 -22.22 3.22
C CYS A 220 -6.93 -23.55 2.68
N SER A 221 -6.36 -24.41 3.53
CA SER A 221 -5.87 -25.74 3.12
C SER A 221 -6.97 -26.80 2.98
N LYS A 222 -8.14 -26.58 3.60
CA LYS A 222 -9.26 -27.55 3.67
C LYS A 222 -10.43 -27.20 2.77
N VAL A 223 -10.60 -25.92 2.42
CA VAL A 223 -11.73 -25.45 1.64
C VAL A 223 -11.38 -25.40 0.15
N ARG A 224 -12.14 -26.13 -0.68
CA ARG A 224 -11.92 -26.17 -2.13
C ARG A 224 -12.35 -24.87 -2.84
N GLN A 225 -13.42 -24.24 -2.36
CA GLN A 225 -13.94 -22.96 -2.87
C GLN A 225 -14.52 -22.14 -1.73
N LEU A 226 -14.21 -20.85 -1.70
CA LEU A 226 -14.72 -19.86 -0.75
C LEU A 226 -15.49 -18.80 -1.52
N THR A 227 -16.58 -18.30 -0.94
CA THR A 227 -17.24 -17.09 -1.42
C THR A 227 -16.64 -15.92 -0.67
N PHE A 228 -15.87 -15.11 -1.39
CA PHE A 228 -15.30 -13.87 -0.87
C PHE A 228 -16.30 -12.77 -1.13
N ASN A 229 -16.82 -12.14 -0.08
CA ASN A 229 -17.78 -11.05 -0.19
C ASN A 229 -17.47 -9.94 0.83
N PHE A 230 -16.76 -8.91 0.38
CA PHE A 230 -16.32 -7.84 1.26
C PHE A 230 -16.24 -6.50 0.55
N ASN A 231 -16.47 -5.44 1.31
CA ASN A 231 -16.19 -4.08 0.87
C ASN A 231 -14.75 -3.75 1.20
N PHE A 232 -14.10 -3.04 0.30
CA PHE A 232 -12.76 -2.51 0.52
C PHE A 232 -12.67 -1.08 0.03
N GLU A 233 -11.77 -0.33 0.65
CA GLU A 233 -11.41 1.02 0.26
C GLU A 233 -10.01 1.00 -0.35
N THR A 234 -9.82 1.69 -1.47
CA THR A 234 -8.53 1.76 -2.15
C THR A 234 -8.07 3.20 -2.27
N TYR A 235 -6.78 3.40 -2.00
CA TYR A 235 -6.04 4.64 -2.19
C TYR A 235 -5.00 4.36 -3.25
N VAL A 236 -4.97 5.18 -4.29
CA VAL A 236 -3.91 5.10 -5.31
C VAL A 236 -3.20 6.45 -5.36
N SER A 237 -1.91 6.42 -5.04
CA SER A 237 -1.01 7.58 -5.06
C SER A 237 0.13 7.32 -6.04
N MET A 238 0.45 8.29 -6.91
CA MET A 238 1.60 8.20 -7.82
C MET A 238 2.70 9.15 -7.34
N LEU A 239 3.95 8.70 -7.32
CA LEU A 239 5.06 9.62 -7.09
C LEU A 239 5.07 10.66 -8.21
N LYS A 240 5.32 11.93 -7.85
CA LYS A 240 5.51 12.98 -8.87
C LYS A 240 6.72 12.65 -9.73
N ALA A 241 6.64 12.93 -11.03
CA ALA A 241 7.78 12.75 -11.90
C ALA A 241 9.02 13.55 -11.44
N SER A 242 8.82 14.74 -10.85
CA SER A 242 9.92 15.56 -10.33
C SER A 242 10.70 14.92 -9.19
N VAL A 243 10.11 13.98 -8.43
CA VAL A 243 10.82 13.27 -7.36
C VAL A 243 11.58 12.04 -7.85
N LEU A 244 11.50 11.69 -9.14
CA LEU A 244 12.25 10.56 -9.70
C LEU A 244 13.67 10.92 -10.14
N GLU A 245 14.06 12.18 -9.96
CA GLU A 245 15.37 12.71 -10.34
C GLU A 245 16.14 13.17 -9.08
N GLU A 246 17.23 12.49 -8.73
CA GLU A 246 17.95 12.70 -7.45
C GLU A 246 18.46 14.13 -7.23
N LYS A 247 18.65 14.89 -8.30
CA LYS A 247 19.14 16.29 -8.25
C LYS A 247 18.01 17.31 -8.15
N ASN A 248 16.76 16.88 -8.27
CA ASN A 248 15.61 17.77 -8.20
C ASN A 248 15.35 18.20 -6.74
N GLN A 249 14.94 19.45 -6.55
CA GLN A 249 14.60 19.97 -5.22
C GLN A 249 13.40 19.25 -4.59
N ASP A 250 12.45 18.81 -5.40
CA ASP A 250 11.29 18.05 -4.92
C ASP A 250 11.74 16.70 -4.35
N TYR A 251 12.64 15.99 -5.05
CA TYR A 251 13.25 14.75 -4.53
C TYR A 251 13.94 15.00 -3.19
N LEU A 252 14.84 15.99 -3.12
CA LEU A 252 15.62 16.26 -1.92
C LEU A 252 14.72 16.58 -0.71
N LYS A 253 13.67 17.39 -0.92
CA LYS A 253 12.71 17.74 0.14
C LYS A 253 11.89 16.54 0.58
N PHE A 254 11.32 15.79 -0.38
CA PHE A 254 10.47 14.66 -0.06
C PHE A 254 11.26 13.52 0.59
N LYS A 255 12.46 13.23 0.07
CA LYS A 255 13.36 12.27 0.70
C LYS A 255 13.74 12.70 2.12
N ALA A 256 14.12 13.96 2.35
CA ALA A 256 14.46 14.45 3.68
C ALA A 256 13.26 14.39 4.65
N PHE A 257 12.04 14.57 4.16
CA PHE A 257 10.82 14.35 4.93
C PHE A 257 10.66 12.88 5.31
N LEU A 258 10.76 11.97 4.34
CA LEU A 258 10.64 10.53 4.58
C LEU A 258 11.74 9.99 5.50
N ASP A 259 12.98 10.45 5.35
CA ASP A 259 14.15 9.99 6.12
C ASP A 259 13.94 10.14 7.65
N LYS A 260 13.09 11.06 8.09
CA LYS A 260 12.75 11.25 9.51
C LYS A 260 11.91 10.10 10.09
N ALA A 261 11.22 9.34 9.24
CA ALA A 261 10.27 8.30 9.59
C ALA A 261 10.77 6.88 9.25
N GLN A 262 12.09 6.65 9.25
CA GLN A 262 12.71 5.37 8.86
C GLN A 262 13.13 4.51 10.06
N GLN A 263 12.36 4.52 11.15
CA GLN A 263 12.70 3.80 12.39
C GLN A 263 12.33 2.31 12.32
N VAL A 264 11.26 1.97 11.59
CA VAL A 264 10.80 0.61 11.34
C VAL A 264 10.84 0.37 9.84
N GLN A 265 11.51 -0.70 9.41
CA GLN A 265 11.56 -1.07 8.01
C GLN A 265 10.38 -1.96 7.67
N TYR A 266 9.61 -1.64 6.62
CA TYR A 266 8.43 -2.42 6.25
C TYR A 266 8.76 -3.89 5.92
N THR A 267 9.98 -4.16 5.47
CA THR A 267 10.47 -5.51 5.15
C THR A 267 10.64 -6.40 6.39
N GLU A 268 10.57 -5.84 7.60
CA GLU A 268 10.51 -6.61 8.85
C GLU A 268 9.12 -7.22 9.08
N CYS A 269 8.10 -6.83 8.32
CA CYS A 269 6.77 -7.43 8.38
C CYS A 269 6.81 -8.88 7.91
N ASN A 270 6.24 -9.80 8.70
CA ASN A 270 6.13 -11.21 8.32
C ASN A 270 5.30 -11.40 7.04
N ASN A 271 4.31 -10.54 6.81
CA ASN A 271 3.45 -10.55 5.64
C ASN A 271 3.97 -9.53 4.62
N ASN A 272 5.17 -9.78 4.10
CA ASN A 272 5.81 -9.01 3.05
C ASN A 272 6.13 -9.91 1.84
N LEU A 273 5.87 -9.43 0.63
CA LEU A 273 6.27 -10.10 -0.62
C LEU A 273 6.89 -9.08 -1.58
N ASP A 274 7.99 -9.44 -2.24
CA ASP A 274 8.69 -8.63 -3.24
C ASP A 274 8.94 -9.49 -4.48
N GLU A 275 8.27 -9.16 -5.59
CA GLU A 275 8.26 -9.99 -6.79
C GLU A 275 8.43 -9.17 -8.07
N ILE A 276 9.13 -9.78 -9.03
CA ILE A 276 9.28 -9.26 -10.39
C ILE A 276 8.35 -10.04 -11.31
N LEU A 277 7.42 -9.34 -11.95
CA LEU A 277 6.46 -9.90 -12.89
C LEU A 277 7.07 -9.92 -14.29
N ASN A 278 7.49 -11.11 -14.73
CA ASN A 278 8.03 -11.32 -16.07
C ASN A 278 7.01 -10.99 -17.14
N ASP A 279 7.41 -10.16 -18.10
CA ASP A 279 6.63 -9.79 -19.30
C ASP A 279 5.23 -9.25 -18.99
N THR A 280 5.06 -8.67 -17.79
CA THR A 280 3.79 -8.10 -17.33
C THR A 280 3.87 -6.59 -17.40
N ALA A 281 3.03 -6.00 -18.25
CA ALA A 281 2.80 -4.57 -18.33
C ALA A 281 1.41 -4.26 -17.77
N SER A 282 1.24 -3.04 -17.25
CA SER A 282 -0.10 -2.54 -16.95
C SER A 282 -0.85 -2.28 -18.25
N GLU A 283 -2.15 -2.61 -18.27
CA GLU A 283 -2.92 -2.53 -19.51
C GLU A 283 -3.03 -1.08 -20.02
N THR A 284 -2.87 -0.91 -21.34
CA THR A 284 -3.37 0.27 -22.08
C THR A 284 -4.73 0.00 -22.73
N SER A 285 -5.14 -1.27 -22.82
CA SER A 285 -6.30 -1.74 -23.59
C SER A 285 -7.60 -1.68 -22.80
N GLY A 286 -8.10 -0.46 -22.62
CA GLY A 286 -9.45 -0.22 -22.09
C GLY A 286 -9.90 1.23 -22.08
N THR A 287 -9.32 2.14 -22.89
CA THR A 287 -9.73 3.56 -23.08
C THR A 287 -9.99 4.44 -21.84
N SER A 288 -9.84 3.95 -20.61
CA SER A 288 -10.24 4.66 -19.40
C SER A 288 -9.20 4.57 -18.28
N THR A 289 -8.77 3.41 -17.78
CA THR A 289 -8.11 3.32 -16.46
C THR A 289 -6.84 4.17 -16.26
N THR A 290 -5.79 4.03 -17.07
CA THR A 290 -4.57 4.83 -16.89
C THR A 290 -4.80 6.30 -17.26
N SER A 291 -5.45 6.61 -18.38
CA SER A 291 -5.76 8.00 -18.76
C SER A 291 -6.67 8.70 -17.75
N GLU A 292 -7.64 7.98 -17.19
CA GLU A 292 -8.58 8.45 -16.16
C GLU A 292 -7.89 8.60 -14.81
N LEU A 293 -6.96 7.71 -14.45
CA LEU A 293 -6.13 7.89 -13.25
C LEU A 293 -5.29 9.16 -13.35
N PHE A 294 -4.63 9.40 -14.49
CA PHE A 294 -3.86 10.63 -14.72
C PHE A 294 -4.73 11.88 -14.69
N LYS A 295 -5.93 11.84 -15.30
CA LYS A 295 -6.91 12.93 -15.20
C LYS A 295 -7.37 13.16 -13.75
N THR A 296 -7.65 12.08 -13.01
CA THR A 296 -8.16 12.15 -11.63
C THR A 296 -7.10 12.67 -10.68
N LEU A 297 -5.83 12.27 -10.88
CA LEU A 297 -4.70 12.71 -10.08
C LEU A 297 -4.07 14.01 -10.57
N ASN A 298 -4.69 14.66 -11.57
CA ASN A 298 -4.22 15.90 -12.19
C ASN A 298 -2.74 15.83 -12.62
N THR A 299 -2.34 14.69 -13.17
CA THR A 299 -0.99 14.44 -13.70
C THR A 299 -0.98 14.33 -15.21
N LYS A 300 0.18 14.62 -15.77
CA LYS A 300 0.47 14.48 -17.19
C LYS A 300 1.41 13.31 -17.41
N LEU A 301 1.02 12.41 -18.32
CA LEU A 301 1.80 11.21 -18.62
C LEU A 301 3.18 11.58 -19.21
N GLU A 302 3.22 12.67 -19.98
CA GLU A 302 4.42 13.23 -20.60
C GLU A 302 5.45 13.80 -19.61
N GLU A 303 5.10 13.97 -18.34
CA GLU A 303 6.05 14.42 -17.31
C GLU A 303 6.93 13.26 -16.82
N TYR A 304 6.49 12.01 -16.98
CA TYR A 304 7.16 10.83 -16.43
C TYR A 304 8.30 10.34 -17.33
N PRO A 305 9.31 9.65 -16.74
CA PRO A 305 10.48 9.17 -17.49
C PRO A 305 10.12 8.18 -18.60
N VAL A 306 10.58 8.47 -19.82
CA VAL A 306 10.56 7.52 -20.94
C VAL A 306 11.81 6.67 -20.90
N CYS A 307 11.62 5.35 -20.88
CA CYS A 307 12.66 4.34 -20.75
C CYS A 307 12.59 3.32 -21.89
N LYS A 308 13.72 2.70 -22.23
CA LYS A 308 13.82 1.75 -23.36
C LYS A 308 13.54 0.31 -22.91
N ILE A 309 12.73 -0.41 -23.69
CA ILE A 309 12.61 -1.87 -23.60
C ILE A 309 13.94 -2.44 -24.11
N LYS A 310 14.57 -3.30 -23.30
CA LYS A 310 15.80 -3.96 -23.69
C LYS A 310 15.43 -5.21 -24.49
N SER A 311 15.78 -5.21 -25.78
CA SER A 311 15.73 -6.37 -26.68
C SER A 311 16.71 -7.46 -26.25
#